data_AF-A0A8J6NQ21-F1
#
_entry.id   AF-A0A8J6NQ21-F1
#
_cell.length_a   1.000
_cell.length_b   1.000
_cell.length_c   1.000
_cell.angle_alpha   90.00
_cell.angle_beta   90.00
_cell.angle_gamma   90.00
#
_symmetry.space_group_name_H-M   'P 1'
#
loop_
_entity.id
_entity.type
_entity.pdbx_description
1 polymer ?
#
loop_
_entity_poly.entity_id
_entity_poly.type
_entity_poly.pdbx_seq_one_letter_code
_entity_poly.pdbx_strand_id
1 'polypeptide(L)' 'MSDIPASPTTVFAATIIGDDIVCRQCLNMEETVTAQRGITDPVTNEDVEKKEIICARCGKKVEPFKPF' A
#
# COMPACT_ATOMS: atom_id res chain seq x y z
N MET A 1 -2.94 -16.20 -26.24
CA MET A 1 -1.74 -15.58 -25.66
C MET A 1 -2.12 -14.22 -25.12
N SER A 2 -2.59 -14.18 -23.88
CA SER A 2 -2.59 -12.97 -23.06
C SER A 2 -2.32 -13.45 -21.64
N ASP A 3 -1.16 -14.06 -21.46
CA ASP A 3 -0.53 -14.21 -20.16
C ASP A 3 -0.19 -12.78 -19.69
N ILE A 4 -1.21 -12.06 -19.23
CA ILE A 4 -1.01 -10.96 -18.30
C ILE A 4 -0.39 -11.69 -17.11
N PRO A 5 0.92 -11.55 -16.83
CA PRO A 5 1.45 -12.11 -15.60
C PRO A 5 0.55 -11.57 -14.51
N ALA A 6 0.02 -12.46 -13.66
CA ALA A 6 -0.63 -12.03 -12.43
C ALA A 6 0.35 -11.03 -11.81
N SER A 7 0.05 -9.74 -11.96
CA SER A 7 0.97 -8.68 -11.53
C SER A 7 1.26 -9.06 -10.09
N PRO A 8 2.54 -9.20 -9.68
CA PRO A 8 2.83 -9.55 -8.31
C PRO A 8 2.08 -8.51 -7.50
N THR A 9 0.99 -8.92 -6.84
CA THR A 9 0.14 -8.04 -6.06
C THR A 9 1.11 -7.57 -5.01
N THR A 10 1.69 -6.39 -5.24
CA THR A 10 2.84 -5.94 -4.49
C THR A 10 2.33 -5.89 -3.06
N VAL A 11 2.92 -6.69 -2.18
CA VAL A 11 2.41 -6.84 -0.83
C VAL A 11 2.77 -5.55 -0.11
N PHE A 12 1.88 -4.56 -0.20
CA PHE A 12 2.04 -3.25 0.41
C PHE A 12 1.06 -3.10 1.57
N ALA A 13 1.54 -2.54 2.67
CA ALA A 13 0.73 -2.25 3.86
C ALA A 13 0.09 -0.84 3.77
N ALA A 14 0.82 0.10 3.17
CA ALA A 14 0.37 1.44 2.86
C ALA A 14 0.99 1.91 1.54
N THR A 15 0.60 3.09 1.08
CA THR A 15 1.25 3.78 -0.04
C THR A 15 1.34 5.27 0.27
N ILE A 16 2.32 5.93 -0.33
CA ILE A 16 2.51 7.37 -0.21
C ILE A 16 1.74 8.04 -1.34
N ILE A 17 0.80 8.91 -1.00
CA ILE A 17 0.00 9.68 -1.94
C ILE A 17 0.35 11.15 -1.74
N GLY A 18 1.12 11.71 -2.68
CA GLY A 18 1.73 13.02 -2.48
C GLY A 18 2.73 12.95 -1.33
N ASP A 19 2.45 13.65 -0.23
CA ASP A 19 3.25 13.65 1.00
C ASP A 19 2.63 12.82 2.15
N ASP A 20 1.43 12.25 1.94
CA ASP A 20 0.67 11.55 2.97
C ASP A 20 0.79 10.04 2.84
N ILE A 21 1.03 9.35 3.96
CA ILE A 21 1.00 7.89 4.00
C ILE A 21 -0.41 7.41 4.28
N VAL A 22 -0.96 6.60 3.37
CA VAL A 22 -2.33 6.10 3.45
C VAL A 22 -2.33 4.58 3.51
N CYS A 23 -2.98 4.01 4.53
CA CYS A 23 -3.11 2.57 4.67
C CYS A 23 -4.01 1.99 3.58
N ARG A 24 -3.78 0.72 3.24
CA ARG A 24 -4.57 0.02 2.21
C ARG A 24 -6.09 0.09 2.44
N GLN A 25 -6.54 0.12 3.68
CA GLN A 25 -7.97 0.21 4.04
C GLN A 25 -8.58 1.58 3.72
N CYS A 26 -7.78 2.64 3.70
CA CYS A 26 -8.24 3.99 3.39
C CYS A 26 -8.04 4.37 1.93
N LEU A 27 -7.35 3.52 1.15
CA LEU A 27 -7.20 3.72 -0.28
C LEU A 27 -8.54 3.47 -0.98
N ASN A 28 -8.88 4.38 -1.89
CA ASN A 28 -9.96 4.16 -2.83
C ASN A 28 -9.54 3.15 -3.91
N MET A 29 -10.51 2.69 -4.71
CA MET A 29 -10.24 1.74 -5.80
C MET A 29 -9.21 2.30 -6.79
N GLU A 30 -9.33 3.58 -7.15
CA GLU A 30 -8.38 4.26 -8.04
C GLU A 30 -6.98 4.33 -7.44
N GLU A 31 -6.87 4.76 -6.18
CA GLU A 31 -5.61 4.86 -5.44
C GLU A 31 -4.94 3.48 -5.25
N THR A 32 -5.75 2.45 -5.02
CA THR A 32 -5.31 1.05 -4.94
C THR A 32 -4.78 0.56 -6.28
N VAL A 33 -5.42 0.93 -7.39
CA VAL A 33 -4.97 0.58 -8.74
C VAL A 33 -3.67 1.32 -9.08
N THR A 34 -3.54 2.60 -8.73
CA THR A 34 -2.28 3.34 -8.92
C THR A 34 -1.15 2.76 -8.08
N ALA A 35 -1.42 2.37 -6.83
CA ALA A 35 -0.44 1.71 -5.96
C ALA A 35 -0.02 0.33 -6.50
N GLN A 36 -0.97 -0.48 -6.96
CA GLN A 36 -0.68 -1.78 -7.59
C GLN A 36 0.07 -1.63 -8.92
N ARG A 37 -0.17 -0.55 -9.66
CA ARG A 37 0.55 -0.24 -10.90
C ARG A 37 1.94 0.35 -10.65
N GLY A 38 2.34 0.55 -9.40
CA GLY A 38 3.64 1.12 -9.03
C GLY A 38 3.78 2.60 -9.43
N ILE A 39 2.66 3.32 -9.54
CA ILE A 39 2.66 4.76 -9.86
C ILE A 39 2.96 5.58 -8.60
N THR A 40 2.55 5.08 -7.43
CA THR A 40 2.84 5.66 -6.12
C THR A 40 3.85 4.81 -5.37
N ASP A 41 4.61 5.41 -4.44
CA ASP A 41 5.57 4.68 -3.63
C ASP A 41 4.85 3.73 -2.65
N PRO A 42 5.02 2.39 -2.78
CA PRO A 42 4.43 1.45 -1.86
C PRO A 42 5.25 1.39 -0.57
N VAL A 43 4.57 1.36 0.57
CA VAL A 43 5.18 1.12 1.87
C VAL A 43 5.11 -0.37 2.16
N THR A 44 6.28 -0.98 2.31
CA THR A 44 6.41 -2.42 2.57
C THR A 44 6.07 -2.76 4.02
N ASN A 45 5.79 -4.03 4.29
CA ASN A 45 5.59 -4.51 5.65
C ASN A 45 6.79 -4.24 6.55
N GLU A 46 8.01 -4.38 6.01
CA GLU A 46 9.23 -4.11 6.76
C GLU A 46 9.33 -2.63 7.18
N ASP A 47 8.92 -1.71 6.31
CA ASP A 47 8.87 -0.29 6.64
C ASP A 47 7.84 -0.01 7.74
N VAL A 48 6.67 -0.64 7.69
CA VAL A 48 5.64 -0.50 8.74
C VAL A 48 6.05 -1.15 10.07
N GLU A 49 6.85 -2.21 10.04
CA GLU A 49 7.38 -2.84 11.24
C GLU A 49 8.55 -2.06 11.85
N LYS A 50 9.43 -1.48 11.01
CA LYS A 50 10.59 -0.68 11.45
C LYS A 50 10.22 0.75 11.81
N LYS A 51 9.25 1.34 11.13
CA LYS A 51 8.78 2.71 11.33
C LYS A 51 7.33 2.66 11.79
N GLU A 52 7.02 3.32 12.89
CA GLU A 52 5.64 3.50 13.32
C GLU A 52 4.92 4.47 12.38
N ILE A 53 4.35 3.92 11.32
CA ILE A 53 3.64 4.69 10.30
C ILE A 53 2.19 4.86 10.73
N ILE A 54 1.72 6.11 10.74
CA ILE A 54 0.33 6.48 11.01
C ILE A 54 -0.33 6.85 9.69
N CYS A 55 -1.50 6.28 9.42
CA CYS A 55 -2.29 6.63 8.25
C CYS A 55 -2.83 8.06 8.40
N ALA A 56 -2.55 8.94 7.43
CA ALA A 56 -3.03 10.32 7.42
C ALA A 56 -4.57 10.42 7.34
N ARG A 57 -5.24 9.43 6.74
CA ARG A 57 -6.71 9.42 6.56
C ARG A 57 -7.48 9.01 7.81
N CYS A 58 -7.08 7.90 8.43
CA CYS A 58 -7.80 7.34 9.59
C CYS A 58 -7.12 7.61 10.93
N GLY A 59 -5.91 8.17 10.94
CA GLY A 59 -5.12 8.43 12.15
C GLY A 59 -4.69 7.17 12.90
N LYS A 60 -4.90 5.98 12.32
CA LYS A 60 -4.52 4.70 12.92
C LYS A 60 -3.13 4.29 12.46
N LYS A 61 -2.43 3.57 13.33
CA LYS A 61 -1.18 2.91 12.98
C LYS A 61 -1.42 1.93 11.84
N VAL A 62 -0.60 2.00 10.80
CA VAL A 62 -0.61 1.04 9.70
C VAL A 62 -0.09 -0.28 10.24
N GLU A 63 -0.74 -1.38 9.89
CA GLU A 63 -0.29 -2.72 10.25
C GLU A 63 0.28 -3.42 9.02
N PRO A 64 1.33 -4.26 9.19
CA PRO A 64 1.89 -5.04 8.10
C PRO A 64 0.83 -5.98 7.53
N PHE A 65 0.63 -5.94 6.22
CA PHE A 65 -0.31 -6.81 5.53
C PHE A 65 0.31 -8.19 5.32
N LYS A 66 -0.12 -9.19 6.11
CA LYS A 66 0.25 -10.60 5.94
C LYS A 66 -0.83 -11.35 5.14
N PRO A 67 -0.62 -11.66 3.85
CA PRO A 67 -1.47 -12.64 3.16
C PRO A 67 -1.19 -14.02 3.77
N PHE A 68 -2.24 -14.69 4.26
CA PHE A 68 -2.21 -16.08 4.72
C PHE A 68 -2.12 -17.05 3.54
#